data_AF-A0A920J4V7-F1
#
_entry.id   AF-A0A920J4V7-F1
#
_cell.length_a   1.000
_cell.length_b   1.000
_cell.length_c   1.000
_cell.angle_alpha   90.00
_cell.angle_beta   90.00
_cell.angle_gamma   90.00
#
_symmetry.space_group_name_H-M   'P 1'
#
loop_
_entity.id
_entity.type
_entity.pdbx_description
1 polymer ?
#
loop_
_entity_poly.entity_id
_entity_poly.type
_entity_poly.pdbx_seq_one_letter_code
_entity_poly.pdbx_strand_id
1 'polypeptide(L)'
;MKKASPSQGLNREDYNPGKIADSFLEAGATCLSILTDHKFFQGENDHLTYVKHRTTLPILRKDFVIDEFQIFETRAIGADCILLIKSALSKQQLKDFYYVSKELGLDVLIEIHSSEELSEVMDMDPELLGRK
;
A
#
# COMPACT_ATOMS: atom_id res chain seq x y z
N MET A 1 -1.18 -6.78 -6.78
CA MET A 1 -0.14 -7.19 -7.75
C MET A 1 1.09 -7.62 -6.99
N LYS A 2 1.50 -8.89 -7.13
CA LYS A 2 2.51 -9.54 -6.28
C LYS A 2 3.40 -10.46 -7.14
N LYS A 3 4.72 -10.27 -7.11
CA LYS A 3 5.69 -11.11 -7.85
C LYS A 3 6.15 -12.31 -7.02
N ALA A 4 6.63 -12.06 -5.80
CA ALA A 4 7.02 -13.09 -4.85
C ALA A 4 6.38 -12.83 -3.48
N SER A 5 6.51 -13.76 -2.53
CA SER A 5 6.25 -13.53 -1.11
C SER A 5 7.08 -14.45 -0.23
N PRO A 6 7.45 -14.06 1.00
CA PRO A 6 8.26 -14.88 1.89
C PRO A 6 7.70 -16.27 2.16
N SER A 7 6.37 -16.41 2.21
CA SER A 7 5.69 -17.67 2.52
C SER A 7 5.53 -18.62 1.33
N GLN A 8 5.57 -18.12 0.10
CA GLN A 8 5.25 -18.90 -1.11
C GLN A 8 6.38 -18.86 -2.16
N GLY A 9 7.46 -18.12 -1.92
CA GLY A 9 8.50 -17.92 -2.92
C GLY A 9 8.00 -17.10 -4.11
N LEU A 10 8.43 -17.47 -5.32
CA LEU A 10 8.03 -16.81 -6.57
C LEU A 10 6.60 -17.21 -6.94
N ASN A 11 5.70 -16.24 -7.03
CA ASN A 11 4.30 -16.49 -7.39
C ASN A 11 4.07 -16.41 -8.91
N ARG A 12 4.83 -15.57 -9.62
CA ARG A 12 4.77 -15.43 -11.09
C ARG A 12 6.17 -15.18 -11.65
N GLU A 13 6.62 -16.10 -12.49
CA GLU A 13 7.86 -15.96 -13.27
C GLU A 13 7.75 -14.85 -14.32
N ASP A 14 6.67 -14.84 -15.13
CA ASP A 14 6.39 -13.77 -16.09
C ASP A 14 5.57 -12.64 -15.44
N TYR A 15 6.25 -11.83 -14.61
CA TYR A 15 5.64 -10.68 -13.97
C TYR A 15 5.65 -9.46 -14.90
N ASN A 16 4.52 -9.23 -15.58
CA ASN A 16 4.29 -8.01 -16.34
C ASN A 16 3.22 -7.14 -15.64
N PRO A 17 3.59 -6.01 -15.02
CA PRO A 17 2.65 -5.19 -14.27
C PRO A 17 1.52 -4.62 -15.15
N GLY A 18 1.80 -4.27 -16.41
CA GLY A 18 0.79 -3.78 -17.35
C GLY A 18 -0.29 -4.82 -17.62
N LYS A 19 0.10 -6.01 -18.07
CA LYS A 19 -0.86 -7.10 -18.36
C LYS A 19 -1.69 -7.49 -17.13
N ILE A 20 -1.06 -7.50 -15.96
CA ILE A 20 -1.76 -7.82 -14.71
C ILE A 20 -2.78 -6.73 -14.38
N ALA A 21 -2.41 -5.45 -14.48
CA ALA A 21 -3.33 -4.34 -14.24
C ALA A 21 -4.51 -4.37 -15.22
N ASP A 22 -4.25 -4.59 -16.51
CA ASP A 22 -5.27 -4.73 -17.55
C ASP A 22 -6.27 -5.84 -17.20
N SER A 23 -5.80 -6.99 -16.72
CA SER A 23 -6.69 -8.08 -16.28
C SER A 23 -7.58 -7.73 -15.08
N PHE A 24 -7.09 -6.90 -14.15
CA PHE A 24 -7.92 -6.43 -13.01
C PHE A 24 -8.95 -5.40 -13.46
N LEU A 25 -8.61 -4.55 -14.43
CA LEU A 25 -9.53 -3.59 -15.04
C LEU A 25 -10.68 -4.31 -15.75
N GLU A 26 -10.37 -5.31 -16.57
CA GLU A 26 -11.36 -6.14 -17.28
C GLU A 26 -12.27 -6.89 -16.31
N ALA A 27 -11.73 -7.32 -15.16
CA ALA A 27 -12.50 -7.96 -14.10
C ALA A 27 -13.34 -6.98 -13.25
N GLY A 28 -13.27 -5.67 -13.51
CA GLY A 28 -14.07 -4.66 -12.82
C GLY A 28 -13.55 -4.30 -11.43
N ALA A 29 -12.25 -4.38 -11.19
CA ALA A 29 -11.65 -3.94 -9.92
C ALA A 29 -11.92 -2.45 -9.65
N THR A 30 -12.22 -2.10 -8.40
CA THR A 30 -12.44 -0.70 -7.98
C THR A 30 -11.13 0.03 -7.68
N CYS A 31 -10.09 -0.70 -7.30
CA CYS A 31 -8.76 -0.17 -7.01
C CYS A 31 -7.70 -1.25 -7.25
N LEU A 32 -6.44 -0.81 -7.34
CA LEU A 32 -5.30 -1.71 -7.44
C LEU A 32 -4.44 -1.59 -6.18
N SER A 33 -3.88 -2.71 -5.74
CA SER A 33 -2.84 -2.73 -4.71
C SER A 33 -1.55 -3.26 -5.33
N ILE A 34 -0.45 -2.50 -5.22
CA ILE A 34 0.82 -2.84 -5.88
C ILE A 34 1.91 -2.94 -4.82
N LEU A 35 2.58 -4.10 -4.78
CA LEU A 35 3.74 -4.30 -3.90
C LEU A 35 4.97 -3.60 -4.47
N THR A 36 5.58 -2.74 -3.66
CA THR A 36 6.81 -2.00 -3.99
C THR A 36 8.02 -2.45 -3.19
N ASP A 37 7.83 -3.25 -2.14
CA ASP A 37 8.92 -3.82 -1.36
C ASP A 37 9.79 -4.76 -2.22
N HIS A 38 11.06 -4.39 -2.37
CA HIS A 38 12.02 -5.15 -3.17
C HIS A 38 12.51 -6.43 -2.44
N LYS A 39 12.72 -6.35 -1.12
CA LYS A 39 13.45 -7.38 -0.37
C LYS A 39 12.67 -8.68 -0.18
N PHE A 40 11.38 -8.58 0.15
CA PHE A 40 10.52 -9.71 0.50
C PHE A 40 9.56 -10.08 -0.63
N PHE A 41 9.11 -9.10 -1.42
CA PHE A 41 8.11 -9.31 -2.46
C PHE A 41 8.65 -9.18 -3.89
N GLN A 42 9.90 -8.76 -4.07
CA GLN A 42 10.51 -8.44 -5.38
C GLN A 42 9.65 -7.44 -6.17
N GLY A 43 9.07 -6.48 -5.45
CA GLY A 43 8.38 -5.31 -5.98
C GLY A 43 9.35 -4.20 -6.35
N GLU A 44 8.85 -3.22 -7.10
CA GLU A 44 9.62 -2.05 -7.52
C GLU A 44 8.67 -0.84 -7.60
N ASN A 45 9.15 0.33 -7.22
CA ASN A 45 8.37 1.58 -7.33
C ASN A 45 7.94 1.86 -8.77
N ASP A 46 8.80 1.55 -9.75
CA ASP A 46 8.53 1.75 -11.18
C ASP A 46 7.33 0.94 -11.67
N HIS A 47 7.03 -0.21 -11.06
CA HIS A 47 5.80 -0.95 -11.38
C HIS A 47 4.54 -0.14 -11.06
N LEU A 48 4.55 0.59 -9.93
CA LEU A 48 3.44 1.43 -9.53
C LEU A 48 3.29 2.61 -10.48
N THR A 49 4.38 3.35 -10.71
CA THR A 49 4.40 4.50 -11.64
C THR A 49 3.93 4.08 -13.04
N TYR A 50 4.44 2.96 -13.55
CA TYR A 50 4.07 2.43 -14.85
C TYR A 50 2.57 2.12 -14.95
N VAL A 51 1.99 1.48 -13.93
CA VAL A 51 0.55 1.17 -13.90
C VAL A 51 -0.28 2.42 -13.73
N LYS A 52 0.16 3.39 -12.91
CA LYS A 52 -0.53 4.67 -12.71
C LYS A 52 -0.73 5.43 -14.03
N HIS A 53 0.24 5.36 -14.95
CA HIS A 53 0.11 5.97 -16.28
C HIS A 53 -0.84 5.22 -17.24
N ARG A 54 -1.36 4.05 -16.87
CA ARG A 54 -2.21 3.20 -17.73
C ARG A 54 -3.66 3.08 -17.24
N THR A 55 -3.96 3.52 -16.02
CA THR A 55 -5.27 3.36 -15.43
C THR A 55 -5.73 4.63 -14.71
N THR A 56 -7.05 4.80 -14.63
CA THR A 56 -7.69 5.81 -13.78
C THR A 56 -8.11 5.25 -12.42
N LEU A 57 -7.93 3.95 -12.17
CA LEU A 57 -8.24 3.36 -10.86
C LEU A 57 -7.30 3.90 -9.78
N PRO A 58 -7.80 4.13 -8.56
CA PRO A 58 -6.95 4.42 -7.41
C PRO A 58 -5.97 3.29 -7.13
N ILE A 59 -4.75 3.64 -6.76
CA ILE A 59 -3.67 2.70 -6.47
C ILE A 59 -3.19 2.85 -5.03
N LEU A 60 -3.30 1.76 -4.27
CA LEU A 60 -2.65 1.56 -2.98
C LEU A 60 -1.20 1.12 -3.19
N ARG A 61 -0.23 1.89 -2.66
CA ARG A 61 1.14 1.41 -2.47
C ARG A 61 1.16 0.43 -1.30
N LYS A 62 1.46 -0.83 -1.59
CA LYS A 62 1.61 -1.87 -0.58
C LYS A 62 3.09 -2.05 -0.25
N ASP A 63 3.51 -1.49 0.87
CA ASP A 63 4.90 -1.54 1.35
C ASP A 63 4.93 -1.52 2.89
N PHE A 64 6.09 -1.77 3.49
CA PHE A 64 6.32 -1.55 4.91
C PHE A 64 6.85 -0.12 5.10
N VAL A 65 5.95 0.81 5.42
CA VAL A 65 6.28 2.20 5.72
C VAL A 65 6.76 2.30 7.16
N ILE A 66 8.04 2.61 7.34
CA ILE A 66 8.70 2.77 8.65
C ILE A 66 9.44 4.10 8.78
N ASP A 67 9.58 4.84 7.69
CA ASP A 67 10.23 6.15 7.61
C ASP A 67 9.31 7.15 6.88
N GLU A 68 9.30 8.40 7.36
CA GLU A 68 8.47 9.48 6.81
C GLU A 68 8.79 9.77 5.34
N PHE A 69 10.06 9.59 4.92
CA PHE A 69 10.48 9.72 3.52
C PHE A 69 9.64 8.85 2.59
N GLN A 70 9.26 7.64 3.03
CA GLN A 70 8.46 6.72 2.22
C GLN A 70 7.05 7.28 1.96
N ILE A 71 6.53 8.19 2.80
CA ILE A 71 5.23 8.85 2.56
C ILE A 71 5.35 9.81 1.37
N PHE A 72 6.38 10.65 1.36
CA PHE A 72 6.65 11.56 0.25
C PHE A 72 6.96 10.79 -1.04
N GLU A 73 7.75 9.72 -0.94
CA GLU A 73 8.02 8.83 -2.07
C GLU A 73 6.71 8.22 -2.61
N THR A 74 5.81 7.76 -1.73
CA THR A 74 4.50 7.20 -2.10
C THR A 74 3.70 8.18 -2.93
N ARG A 75 3.67 9.45 -2.52
CA ARG A 75 2.99 10.50 -3.30
C ARG A 75 3.71 10.76 -4.63
N ALA A 76 5.03 10.82 -4.62
CA ALA A 76 5.85 11.12 -5.80
C ALA A 76 5.72 10.06 -6.91
N ILE A 77 5.58 8.78 -6.55
CA ILE A 77 5.38 7.68 -7.51
C ILE A 77 3.94 7.57 -8.02
N GLY A 78 3.04 8.45 -7.56
CA GLY A 78 1.67 8.58 -8.06
C GLY A 78 0.66 7.64 -7.39
N ALA A 79 0.97 7.10 -6.20
CA ALA A 79 -0.02 6.38 -5.43
C ALA A 79 -1.13 7.32 -4.93
N ASP A 80 -2.33 6.77 -4.77
CA ASP A 80 -3.49 7.47 -4.23
C ASP A 80 -3.73 7.08 -2.77
N CYS A 81 -3.27 5.89 -2.37
CA CYS A 81 -3.41 5.39 -1.00
C CYS A 81 -2.10 4.77 -0.49
N ILE A 82 -1.85 4.90 0.82
CA ILE A 82 -0.70 4.34 1.52
C ILE A 82 -1.14 3.33 2.59
N LEU A 83 -0.34 2.27 2.76
CA LEU A 83 -0.51 1.27 3.82
C LEU A 83 0.31 1.66 5.06
N LEU A 84 -0.35 1.81 6.21
CA LEU A 84 0.32 1.92 7.51
C LEU A 84 -0.04 0.71 8.37
N ILE A 85 0.96 -0.02 8.88
CA ILE A 85 0.73 -1.27 9.61
C ILE A 85 0.90 -0.98 11.11
N LYS A 86 -0.16 -1.18 11.90
CA LYS A 86 -0.14 -0.84 13.33
C LYS A 86 0.97 -1.59 14.09
N SER A 87 1.19 -2.86 13.80
CA SER A 87 2.22 -3.67 14.44
C SER A 87 3.66 -3.30 14.05
N ALA A 88 3.85 -2.49 13.00
CA ALA A 88 5.17 -2.03 12.55
C ALA A 88 5.54 -0.63 13.07
N LEU A 89 4.60 0.09 13.69
CA LEU A 89 4.75 1.49 14.08
C LEU A 89 4.38 1.71 15.55
N SER A 90 5.10 2.60 16.21
CA SER A 90 4.65 3.10 17.52
C SER A 90 3.36 3.91 17.37
N LYS A 91 2.59 4.08 18.47
CA LYS A 91 1.36 4.89 18.47
C LYS A 91 1.61 6.32 17.97
N GLN A 92 2.74 6.92 18.34
CA GLN A 92 3.11 8.27 17.90
C GLN A 92 3.45 8.30 16.40
N GLN A 93 4.32 7.40 15.93
CA GLN A 93 4.67 7.33 14.50
C GLN A 93 3.44 7.08 13.62
N LEU A 94 2.54 6.19 14.03
CA LEU A 94 1.32 5.94 13.26
C LEU A 94 0.45 7.20 13.14
N LYS A 95 0.31 7.96 14.23
CA LYS A 95 -0.42 9.24 14.22
C LYS A 95 0.25 10.24 13.28
N ASP A 96 1.55 10.45 13.45
CA ASP A 96 2.30 11.42 12.65
C ASP A 96 2.23 11.05 11.16
N PHE A 97 2.46 9.77 10.83
CA PHE A 97 2.43 9.29 9.45
C PHE A 97 1.03 9.38 8.85
N TYR A 98 -0.02 9.10 9.61
CA TYR A 98 -1.41 9.27 9.16
C TYR A 98 -1.69 10.72 8.78
N TYR A 99 -1.38 11.68 9.66
CA TYR A 99 -1.65 13.09 9.40
C TYR A 99 -0.82 13.65 8.23
N VAL A 100 0.48 13.34 8.16
CA VAL A 100 1.34 13.74 7.03
C VAL A 100 0.81 13.16 5.72
N SER A 101 0.37 11.90 5.72
CA SER A 101 -0.22 11.28 4.52
C SER A 101 -1.49 12.00 4.07
N LYS A 102 -2.39 12.34 5.00
CA LYS A 102 -3.63 13.07 4.70
C LYS A 102 -3.33 14.49 4.20
N GLU A 103 -2.35 15.19 4.75
CA GLU A 103 -1.92 16.51 4.27
C GLU A 103 -1.37 16.47 2.83
N LEU A 104 -0.73 15.36 2.44
CA LEU A 104 -0.27 15.13 1.07
C LEU A 104 -1.39 14.67 0.10
N GLY A 105 -2.62 14.55 0.60
CA GLY A 105 -3.79 14.10 -0.16
C GLY A 105 -3.79 12.62 -0.48
N LEU A 106 -3.10 11.80 0.33
CA LEU A 106 -3.18 10.35 0.25
C LEU A 106 -4.32 9.84 1.13
N ASP A 107 -5.06 8.86 0.63
CA ASP A 107 -5.89 8.01 1.50
C ASP A 107 -4.98 7.10 2.33
N VAL A 108 -5.40 6.76 3.54
CA VAL A 108 -4.58 5.95 4.45
C VAL A 108 -5.34 4.70 4.86
N LEU A 109 -4.81 3.54 4.48
CA LEU A 109 -5.29 2.23 4.96
C LEU A 109 -4.45 1.82 6.18
N ILE A 110 -5.08 1.79 7.35
CA ILE A 110 -4.44 1.26 8.56
C ILE A 110 -4.70 -0.26 8.64
N GLU A 111 -3.63 -1.07 8.58
CA GLU A 111 -3.70 -2.52 8.76
C GLU A 111 -3.53 -2.89 10.23
N ILE A 112 -4.49 -3.67 10.75
CA ILE A 112 -4.52 -4.21 12.12
C ILE A 112 -4.61 -5.73 12.10
N HIS A 113 -4.06 -6.37 13.14
CA HIS A 113 -3.99 -7.83 13.30
C HIS A 113 -4.73 -8.34 14.54
N SER A 114 -5.24 -7.46 15.41
CA SER A 114 -6.01 -7.87 16.59
C SER A 114 -7.07 -6.85 17.01
N SER A 115 -7.95 -7.25 17.93
CA SER A 115 -8.97 -6.35 18.52
C SER A 115 -8.35 -5.30 19.45
N GLU A 116 -7.22 -5.61 20.05
CA GLU A 116 -6.42 -4.68 20.86
C GLU A 116 -5.81 -3.60 19.97
N GLU A 117 -5.25 -3.97 18.82
CA GLU A 117 -4.75 -2.98 17.86
C GLU A 117 -5.86 -2.08 17.31
N LEU A 118 -7.06 -2.61 17.11
CA LEU A 118 -8.22 -1.81 16.71
C LEU A 118 -8.49 -0.69 17.72
N SER A 119 -8.58 -1.02 19.01
CA SER A 119 -8.90 -0.02 20.04
C SER A 119 -7.82 1.06 20.15
N GLU A 120 -6.56 0.73 19.85
CA GLU A 120 -5.46 1.70 19.84
C GLU A 120 -5.52 2.73 18.70
N VAL A 121 -6.15 2.37 17.57
CA VAL A 121 -6.24 3.24 16.38
C VAL A 121 -7.55 4.00 16.27
N MET A 122 -8.60 3.59 17.00
CA MET A 122 -9.91 4.24 16.95
C MET A 122 -9.88 5.72 17.39
N ASP A 123 -8.94 6.10 18.27
CA ASP A 123 -8.75 7.51 18.67
C ASP A 123 -8.45 8.46 17.50
N MET A 124 -7.99 7.91 16.36
CA MET A 124 -7.63 8.66 15.16
C MET A 124 -8.80 8.83 14.18
N ASP A 125 -9.94 8.17 14.44
CA ASP A 125 -11.10 8.09 13.54
C ASP A 125 -10.71 7.76 12.07
N PRO A 126 -10.02 6.62 11.83
CA PRO A 126 -9.50 6.30 10.51
C PRO A 126 -10.62 6.00 9.52
N GLU A 127 -10.55 6.60 8.33
CA GLU A 127 -11.51 6.40 7.26
C GLU A 127 -11.46 4.97 6.68
N LEU A 128 -10.27 4.36 6.63
CA LEU A 128 -10.05 3.03 6.07
C LEU A 128 -9.25 2.15 7.05
N LEU A 129 -9.88 1.03 7.43
CA LEU A 129 -9.27 -0.01 8.25
C LEU A 129 -9.21 -1.33 7.47
N GLY A 130 -8.02 -1.94 7.45
CA GLY A 130 -7.78 -3.27 6.91
C GLY A 130 -7.56 -4.24 8.04
N ARG A 131 -8.34 -5.32 8.09
CA ARG A 131 -8.10 -6.42 9.03
C ARG A 131 -7.59 -7.62 8.27
N LYS A 132 -6.51 -8.22 8.78
CA LYS A 132 -5.95 -9.46 8.26
C LYS A 132 -6.36 -10.67 9.10
#